data_AF-A0A2N5TM56-F1
#
_entry.id   AF-A0A2N5TM56-F1
#
_cell.length_a   1.000
_cell.length_b   1.000
_cell.length_c   1.000
_cell.angle_alpha   90.00
_cell.angle_beta   90.00
_cell.angle_gamma   90.00
#
_symmetry.space_group_name_H-M   'P 1'
#
loop_
_entity.id
_entity.type
_entity.pdbx_description
1 polymer ?
#
loop_
_entity_poly.entity_id
_entity_poly.type
_entity_poly.pdbx_seq_one_letter_code
_entity_poly.pdbx_strand_id
1 'polypeptide(L)'
;MSRKTLSVLMVPTKDRFCVTGASLDEANWSIDIGEVAVPYPLSPPLSPADDDPVRDAFFCPPSPQLCKLLKEAYNKEPPAGTDINGLEFWDGLWWIWDRVFVPSGLRSRVLKDSHEKPTSRHPGCLKTLDLLTCTMNWPGVCKDMISY
;
A
#
# COMPACT_ATOMS: atom_id res chain seq x y z
N MET A 1 33.42 -38.05 43.43
CA MET A 1 32.06 -37.97 42.84
C MET A 1 32.05 -36.83 41.83
N SER A 2 32.31 -37.16 40.56
CA SER A 2 32.36 -36.21 39.43
C SER A 2 30.96 -35.89 38.94
N ARG A 3 30.65 -34.61 38.73
CA ARG A 3 29.48 -34.19 37.95
C ARG A 3 29.96 -33.87 36.53
N LYS A 4 29.27 -34.50 35.57
CA LYS A 4 29.65 -34.72 34.19
C LYS A 4 29.57 -33.44 33.35
N THR A 5 30.60 -33.29 32.53
CA THR A 5 30.77 -32.37 31.41
C THR A 5 29.57 -32.37 30.46
N LEU A 6 29.17 -31.17 30.03
CA LEU A 6 28.30 -30.92 28.89
C LEU A 6 28.90 -31.48 27.61
N SER A 7 28.17 -32.36 26.94
CA SER A 7 28.50 -32.76 25.57
C SER A 7 27.19 -32.98 24.83
N VAL A 8 26.63 -31.91 24.30
CA VAL A 8 25.61 -32.02 23.25
C VAL A 8 26.36 -32.41 21.99
N LEU A 9 26.15 -33.65 21.58
CA LEU A 9 26.64 -34.24 20.34
C LEU A 9 26.25 -33.36 19.14
N MET A 10 27.24 -32.78 18.46
CA MET A 10 27.08 -32.40 17.06
C MET A 10 26.99 -33.67 16.23
N VAL A 11 25.85 -33.89 15.61
CA VAL A 11 25.66 -34.93 14.57
C VAL A 11 25.79 -34.25 13.21
N PRO A 12 26.76 -34.62 12.37
CA PRO A 12 26.78 -34.24 10.97
C PRO A 12 26.20 -35.37 10.12
N THR A 13 25.23 -35.07 9.24
CA THR A 13 24.95 -35.74 7.94
C THR A 13 23.67 -35.15 7.35
N LYS A 14 23.72 -34.51 6.17
CA LYS A 14 23.60 -35.08 4.81
C LYS A 14 22.19 -35.62 4.48
N ASP A 15 21.25 -34.70 4.28
CA ASP A 15 20.06 -34.93 3.45
C ASP A 15 19.81 -33.65 2.63
N ARG A 16 20.27 -33.61 1.38
CA ARG A 16 19.44 -33.77 0.17
C ARG A 16 18.19 -32.89 0.17
N PHE A 17 18.38 -31.62 -0.18
CA PHE A 17 17.32 -30.87 -0.85
C PHE A 17 17.13 -31.48 -2.25
N CYS A 18 16.14 -32.36 -2.39
CA CYS A 18 15.58 -32.70 -3.69
C CYS A 18 14.58 -31.62 -4.08
N VAL A 19 14.99 -30.71 -4.96
CA VAL A 19 14.03 -29.96 -5.79
C VAL A 19 13.83 -30.82 -7.04
N THR A 20 12.81 -31.66 -7.02
CA THR A 20 12.37 -32.39 -8.20
C THR A 20 11.73 -31.40 -9.19
N GLY A 21 12.50 -31.10 -10.23
CA GLY A 21 12.06 -31.26 -11.61
C GLY A 21 11.01 -30.28 -12.12
N ALA A 22 11.48 -29.31 -12.89
CA ALA A 22 10.75 -28.89 -14.07
C ALA A 22 10.58 -30.09 -15.02
N SER A 23 9.35 -30.40 -15.40
CA SER A 23 9.05 -30.98 -16.71
C SER A 23 7.68 -30.47 -17.16
N LEU A 24 7.73 -29.74 -18.27
CA LEU A 24 6.62 -29.61 -19.21
C LEU A 24 6.20 -31.01 -19.72
N ASP A 25 5.04 -31.02 -20.36
CA ASP A 25 4.35 -32.12 -21.03
C ASP A 25 3.51 -33.03 -20.13
N GLU A 26 2.21 -32.75 -20.13
CA GLU A 26 1.16 -33.71 -20.56
C GLU A 26 -0.06 -32.85 -20.96
N ALA A 27 -0.19 -32.59 -22.27
CA ALA A 27 -1.34 -31.91 -22.84
C ALA A 27 -2.59 -32.80 -22.71
N ASN A 28 -3.46 -32.49 -21.77
CA ASN A 28 -4.81 -33.07 -21.73
C ASN A 28 -5.66 -32.39 -22.81
N TRP A 29 -5.83 -33.04 -23.96
CA TRP A 29 -6.57 -32.54 -25.12
C TRP A 29 -8.07 -32.88 -25.12
N SER A 30 -8.61 -33.34 -23.99
CA SER A 30 -10.06 -33.56 -23.85
C SER A 30 -10.70 -32.49 -22.97
N ILE A 31 -10.66 -31.23 -23.46
CA ILE A 31 -11.67 -30.24 -23.05
C ILE A 31 -12.77 -30.31 -24.10
N ASP A 32 -13.89 -30.85 -23.65
CA ASP A 32 -15.15 -30.95 -24.35
C ASP A 32 -15.56 -29.57 -24.90
N ILE A 33 -15.50 -29.40 -26.22
CA ILE A 33 -16.04 -28.23 -26.91
C ILE A 33 -17.55 -28.45 -26.95
N GLY A 34 -18.24 -27.96 -25.93
CA GLY A 34 -19.60 -28.39 -25.66
C GLY A 34 -20.47 -27.44 -24.85
N GLU A 35 -20.34 -26.12 -24.98
CA GLU A 35 -21.48 -25.25 -24.68
C GLU A 35 -21.49 -23.99 -25.53
N VAL A 36 -22.52 -23.91 -26.38
CA VAL A 36 -22.84 -22.80 -27.29
C VAL A 36 -23.22 -21.58 -26.45
N ALA A 37 -22.40 -20.54 -26.51
CA ALA A 37 -22.77 -19.23 -26.01
C ALA A 37 -24.03 -18.74 -26.76
N VAL A 38 -25.15 -18.67 -26.05
CA VAL A 38 -26.32 -17.93 -26.49
C VAL A 38 -25.92 -16.45 -26.57
N PRO A 39 -26.05 -15.77 -27.72
CA PRO A 39 -25.77 -14.35 -27.79
C PRO A 39 -26.87 -13.63 -27.00
N TYR A 40 -26.53 -13.15 -25.81
CA TYR A 40 -27.37 -12.18 -25.12
C TYR A 40 -27.53 -10.95 -26.03
N PRO A 41 -28.76 -10.51 -26.32
CA PRO A 41 -28.99 -9.34 -27.15
C PRO A 41 -28.42 -8.11 -26.44
N LEU A 42 -27.58 -7.40 -27.18
CA LEU A 42 -26.99 -6.09 -26.92
C LEU A 42 -27.88 -5.23 -26.00
N SER A 43 -27.44 -5.07 -24.75
CA SER A 43 -27.88 -3.94 -23.94
C SER A 43 -27.57 -2.64 -24.70
N PRO A 44 -28.46 -1.64 -24.66
CA PRO A 44 -28.20 -0.34 -25.29
C PRO A 44 -26.90 0.25 -24.73
N PRO A 45 -26.17 1.07 -25.52
CA PRO A 45 -24.92 1.68 -25.07
C PRO A 45 -25.19 2.40 -23.76
N LEU A 46 -24.45 2.03 -22.71
CA LEU A 46 -24.38 2.85 -21.51
C LEU A 46 -24.12 4.28 -22.00
N SER A 47 -25.03 5.18 -21.65
CA SER A 47 -24.84 6.62 -21.73
C SER A 47 -23.43 6.99 -21.29
N PRO A 48 -22.81 8.07 -21.82
CA PRO A 48 -21.56 8.59 -21.28
C PRO A 48 -21.83 8.92 -19.81
N ALA A 49 -21.47 7.97 -18.94
CA ALA A 49 -21.45 8.15 -17.52
C ALA A 49 -20.51 9.33 -17.30
N ASP A 50 -20.99 10.27 -16.50
CA ASP A 50 -20.23 11.40 -16.01
C ASP A 50 -18.76 11.00 -15.81
N ASP A 51 -17.81 11.81 -16.29
CA ASP A 51 -16.40 11.75 -15.93
C ASP A 51 -16.27 11.96 -14.41
N ASP A 52 -16.76 11.01 -13.61
CA ASP A 52 -16.45 10.90 -12.21
C ASP A 52 -15.01 10.40 -12.18
N PRO A 53 -14.04 11.22 -11.74
CA PRO A 53 -12.66 10.81 -11.70
C PRO A 53 -12.61 9.53 -10.89
N VAL A 54 -12.21 8.43 -11.55
CA VAL A 54 -12.12 7.10 -10.95
C VAL A 54 -11.29 7.25 -9.68
N ARG A 55 -11.97 7.35 -8.54
CA ARG A 55 -11.32 7.49 -7.25
C ARG A 55 -10.52 6.22 -7.07
N ASP A 56 -9.21 6.37 -6.94
CA ASP A 56 -8.27 5.27 -6.80
C ASP A 56 -8.82 4.24 -5.80
N ALA A 57 -9.02 2.99 -6.25
CA ALA A 57 -9.62 1.93 -5.45
C ALA A 57 -8.81 1.62 -4.18
N PHE A 58 -7.53 2.03 -4.15
CA PHE A 58 -6.65 1.89 -3.00
C PHE A 58 -6.64 3.12 -2.09
N PHE A 59 -7.41 4.17 -2.42
CA PHE A 59 -7.49 5.36 -1.58
C PHE A 59 -8.21 5.05 -0.26
N CYS A 60 -7.48 5.25 0.83
CA CYS A 60 -8.03 5.18 2.17
C CYS A 60 -8.26 6.62 2.66
N PRO A 61 -9.52 7.05 2.91
CA PRO A 61 -9.75 8.39 3.40
C PRO A 61 -9.14 8.58 4.80
N PRO A 62 -8.48 9.72 5.06
CA PRO A 62 -7.91 10.00 6.36
C PRO A 62 -8.99 10.17 7.43
N SER A 63 -8.61 9.96 8.70
CA SER A 63 -9.55 10.11 9.81
C SER A 63 -10.04 11.55 9.93
N PRO A 64 -11.27 11.79 10.43
CA PRO A 64 -11.80 13.16 10.58
C PRO A 64 -10.93 14.05 11.47
N GLN A 65 -10.26 13.46 12.47
CA GLN A 65 -9.33 14.17 13.35
C GLN A 65 -8.10 14.65 12.58
N LEU A 66 -7.55 13.80 11.71
CA LEU A 66 -6.40 14.14 10.89
C LEU A 66 -6.75 15.19 9.83
N CYS A 67 -7.94 15.11 9.23
CA CYS A 67 -8.45 16.16 8.35
C CYS A 67 -8.51 17.53 9.03
N LYS A 68 -8.95 17.60 10.29
CA LYS A 68 -8.97 18.86 11.06
C LYS A 68 -7.56 19.42 11.26
N LEU A 69 -6.60 18.56 11.65
CA LEU A 69 -5.21 18.96 11.82
C LEU A 69 -4.59 19.49 10.52
N LEU A 70 -4.87 18.84 9.39
CA LEU A 70 -4.42 19.28 8.08
C LEU A 70 -4.98 20.66 7.74
N LYS A 71 -6.29 20.86 7.92
CA LYS A 71 -6.96 22.16 7.68
C LYS A 71 -6.36 23.27 8.56
N GLU A 72 -6.10 22.98 9.84
CA GLU A 72 -5.41 23.91 10.73
C GLU A 72 -3.99 24.23 10.28
N ALA A 73 -3.24 23.24 9.79
CA ALA A 73 -1.90 23.44 9.28
C ALA A 73 -1.89 24.28 8.00
N TYR A 74 -2.83 24.05 7.08
CA TYR A 74 -2.99 24.85 5.86
C TYR A 74 -3.31 26.32 6.15
N ASN A 75 -4.07 26.60 7.21
CA ASN A 75 -4.35 27.97 7.63
C ASN A 75 -3.11 28.69 8.20
N LYS A 76 -2.19 27.95 8.83
CA LYS A 76 -0.96 28.50 9.40
C LYS A 76 0.11 28.71 8.34
N GLU A 77 0.28 27.71 7.47
CA GLU A 77 1.28 27.67 6.42
C GLU A 77 0.61 27.12 5.16
N PRO A 78 0.03 28.00 4.32
CA PRO A 78 -0.52 27.56 3.05
C PRO A 78 0.62 27.05 2.17
N PRO A 79 0.47 25.90 1.50
CA PRO A 79 1.43 25.46 0.51
C PRO A 79 1.33 26.38 -0.70
N ALA A 80 2.08 27.49 -0.67
CA ALA A 80 2.21 28.41 -1.78
C ALA A 80 2.91 27.65 -2.92
N GLY A 81 2.13 27.30 -3.94
CA GLY A 81 2.46 26.32 -4.98
C GLY A 81 3.50 26.74 -6.00
N THR A 82 4.68 27.22 -5.58
CA THR A 82 5.76 27.49 -6.54
C THR A 82 6.59 26.26 -6.87
N ASP A 83 6.65 25.24 -6.00
CA ASP A 83 7.65 24.18 -6.15
C ASP A 83 7.08 22.75 -6.24
N ILE A 84 5.78 22.56 -5.98
CA ILE A 84 5.17 21.23 -5.95
C ILE A 84 4.24 21.06 -7.15
N ASN A 85 4.71 20.31 -8.15
CA ASN A 85 3.93 20.02 -9.35
C ASN A 85 2.73 19.10 -9.05
N GLY A 86 1.56 19.42 -9.63
CA GLY A 86 0.34 18.63 -9.44
C GLY A 86 -0.33 18.82 -8.09
N LEU A 87 -0.11 19.96 -7.44
CA LEU A 87 -0.79 20.32 -6.20
C LEU A 87 -2.15 20.98 -6.49
N GLU A 88 -3.23 20.38 -6.03
CA GLU A 88 -4.61 20.82 -6.28
C GLU A 88 -5.34 21.07 -4.96
N PHE A 89 -6.25 22.05 -4.94
CA PHE A 89 -7.06 22.34 -3.75
C PHE A 89 -8.53 22.01 -4.02
N TRP A 90 -9.06 21.01 -3.31
CA TRP A 90 -10.48 20.67 -3.34
C TRP A 90 -10.97 20.24 -1.96
N ASP A 91 -12.26 20.43 -1.68
CA ASP A 91 -12.91 20.04 -0.41
C ASP A 91 -12.21 20.56 0.89
N GLY A 92 -11.53 21.71 0.77
CA GLY A 92 -10.76 22.30 1.86
C GLY A 92 -9.48 21.54 2.21
N LEU A 93 -8.99 20.68 1.31
CA LEU A 93 -7.74 19.94 1.44
C LEU A 93 -6.86 20.16 0.22
N TRP A 94 -5.54 20.09 0.42
CA TRP A 94 -4.57 20.03 -0.67
C TRP A 94 -4.30 18.59 -1.07
N TRP A 95 -4.16 18.36 -2.36
CA TRP A 95 -4.00 17.05 -2.98
C TRP A 95 -2.81 17.03 -3.93
N ILE A 96 -2.11 15.91 -3.98
CA ILE A 96 -1.00 15.65 -4.89
C ILE A 96 -1.06 14.19 -5.35
N TRP A 97 -1.10 13.98 -6.67
CA TRP A 97 -1.20 12.64 -7.29
C TRP A 97 -2.30 11.78 -6.63
N ASP A 98 -3.52 12.30 -6.57
CA ASP A 98 -4.70 11.63 -6.00
C ASP A 98 -4.61 11.26 -4.52
N ARG A 99 -3.70 11.91 -3.77
CA ARG A 99 -3.52 11.73 -2.33
C ARG A 99 -3.54 13.05 -1.59
N VAL A 100 -3.94 13.01 -0.33
CA VAL A 100 -3.95 14.22 0.50
C VAL A 100 -2.51 14.65 0.79
N PHE A 101 -2.19 15.89 0.45
CA PHE A 101 -0.90 16.49 0.72
C PHE A 101 -0.67 16.62 2.23
N VAL A 102 0.57 16.44 2.69
CA VAL A 102 0.92 16.65 4.11
C VAL A 102 1.97 17.78 4.24
N PRO A 103 1.64 18.86 4.97
CA PRO A 103 2.57 19.95 5.20
C PRO A 103 3.72 19.50 6.11
N SER A 104 4.89 20.13 5.95
CA SER A 104 6.15 19.78 6.63
C SER A 104 5.98 19.58 8.15
N GLY A 105 5.29 20.50 8.82
CA GLY A 105 5.07 20.47 10.28
C GLY A 105 4.23 19.29 10.80
N LEU A 106 3.50 18.58 9.94
CA LEU A 106 2.69 17.42 10.33
C LEU A 106 3.32 16.07 9.95
N ARG A 107 4.34 16.04 9.09
CA ARG A 107 4.93 14.80 8.57
C ARG A 107 5.41 13.87 9.68
N SER A 108 6.18 14.38 10.65
CA SER A 108 6.68 13.57 11.77
C SER A 108 5.56 12.97 12.62
N ARG A 109 4.47 13.71 12.81
CA ARG A 109 3.31 13.23 13.56
C ARG A 109 2.57 12.14 12.78
N VAL A 110 2.35 12.35 11.48
CA VAL A 110 1.71 11.36 10.60
C VAL A 110 2.52 10.06 10.54
N LEU A 111 3.85 10.16 10.44
CA LEU A 111 4.75 9.01 10.45
C LEU A 111 4.66 8.26 11.78
N LYS A 112 4.71 8.98 12.90
CA LYS A 112 4.56 8.40 14.24
C LYS A 112 3.23 7.67 14.41
N ASP A 113 2.12 8.34 14.10
CA ASP A 113 0.77 7.77 14.24
C ASP A 113 0.57 6.54 13.35
N SER A 114 1.25 6.48 12.20
CA SER A 114 1.18 5.35 11.26
C SER A 114 2.05 4.18 11.70
N HIS A 115 3.23 4.44 12.26
CA HIS A 115 4.16 3.42 12.73
C HIS A 115 3.78 2.81 14.09
N GLU A 116 3.23 3.61 15.00
CA GLU A 116 2.96 3.20 16.39
C GLU A 116 1.57 2.60 16.63
N LYS A 117 0.73 2.46 15.58
CA LYS A 117 -0.63 1.94 15.73
C LYS A 117 -0.61 0.53 16.38
N PRO A 118 -1.26 0.35 17.55
CA PRO A 118 -1.08 -0.83 18.42
C PRO A 118 -1.62 -2.13 17.83
N THR A 119 -2.40 -2.07 16.75
CA THR A 119 -3.03 -3.23 16.12
C THR A 119 -2.07 -4.02 15.23
N SER A 120 -0.94 -3.44 14.83
CA SER A 120 0.05 -4.12 14.02
C SER A 120 1.29 -4.35 14.87
N ARG A 121 1.61 -5.61 15.15
CA ARG A 121 2.86 -5.99 15.82
C ARG A 121 4.03 -5.50 14.98
N HIS A 122 4.54 -4.29 15.27
CA HIS A 122 5.61 -3.57 14.55
C HIS A 122 5.54 -3.75 13.02
N PRO A 123 4.66 -3.01 12.31
CA PRO A 123 4.71 -3.00 10.86
C PRO A 123 6.08 -2.47 10.45
N GLY A 124 6.86 -3.28 9.74
CA GLY A 124 8.12 -2.81 9.15
C GLY A 124 7.87 -1.63 8.22
N CYS A 125 8.94 -0.88 7.91
CA CYS A 125 8.84 0.40 7.19
C CYS A 125 8.01 0.33 5.89
N LEU A 126 8.12 -0.79 5.16
CA LEU A 126 7.35 -1.03 3.93
C LEU A 126 5.83 -1.00 4.15
N LYS A 127 5.33 -1.72 5.17
CA LYS A 127 3.88 -1.81 5.44
C LYS A 127 3.31 -0.46 5.89
N THR A 128 4.09 0.29 6.66
CA THR A 128 3.70 1.64 7.09
C THR A 128 3.68 2.60 5.90
N LEU A 129 4.66 2.51 5.00
CA LEU A 129 4.71 3.30 3.78
C LEU A 129 3.53 2.97 2.85
N ASP A 130 3.20 1.68 2.67
CA ASP A 130 2.05 1.26 1.86
C ASP A 130 0.75 1.88 2.39
N LEU A 131 0.50 1.75 3.71
CA LEU A 131 -0.69 2.33 4.35
C LEU A 131 -0.76 3.85 4.21
N LEU A 132 0.40 4.50 4.35
CA LEU A 132 0.51 5.95 4.29
C LEU A 132 0.28 6.46 2.86
N THR A 133 0.91 5.83 1.87
CA THR A 133 0.78 6.19 0.44
C THR A 133 -0.58 5.87 -0.14
N CYS A 134 -1.38 4.99 0.47
CA CYS A 134 -2.81 4.83 0.17
C CYS A 134 -3.67 6.03 0.58
N THR A 135 -3.21 6.85 1.53
CA THR A 135 -4.03 7.92 2.13
C THR A 135 -3.48 9.32 1.79
N MET A 136 -2.15 9.45 1.81
CA MET A 136 -1.43 10.71 1.90
C MET A 136 -0.14 10.67 1.13
N ASN A 137 0.34 11.85 0.70
CA ASN A 137 1.61 11.94 0.00
C ASN A 137 2.28 13.31 0.18
N TRP A 138 3.61 13.32 0.04
CA TRP A 138 4.42 14.53 -0.06
C TRP A 138 5.77 14.23 -0.74
N PRO A 139 6.42 15.25 -1.34
CA PRO A 139 7.75 15.08 -1.90
C PRO A 139 8.73 14.59 -0.82
N GLY A 140 9.31 13.40 -1.03
CA GLY A 140 10.27 12.81 -0.10
C GLY A 140 9.69 11.88 0.98
N VAL A 141 8.41 11.52 0.92
CA VAL A 141 7.77 10.62 1.91
C VAL A 141 8.55 9.34 2.18
N CYS A 142 9.08 8.68 1.14
CA CYS A 142 9.90 7.47 1.31
C CYS A 142 11.20 7.75 2.07
N LYS A 143 11.84 8.89 1.80
CA LYS A 143 13.09 9.30 2.46
C LYS A 143 12.83 9.60 3.94
N ASP A 144 11.74 10.31 4.24
CA ASP A 144 11.36 10.65 5.60
C ASP A 144 11.01 9.38 6.41
N MET A 145 10.33 8.40 5.80
CA MET A 145 9.99 7.13 6.44
C MET A 145 11.23 6.24 6.70
N ILE A 146 12.22 6.24 5.81
CA ILE A 146 13.47 5.49 6.01
C ILE A 146 14.34 6.13 7.11
N SER A 147 14.26 7.46 7.23
CA SER A 147 15.01 8.21 8.24
C SER A 147 14.35 8.20 9.63
N TYR A 148 13.09 7.80 9.72
CA TYR A 148 12.30 7.72 10.96
C TYR A 148 12.58 6.43 11.71
#